data_AF-A0A3C2CUT7-F1
#
_entry.id   AF-A0A3C2CUT7-F1
#
_cell.length_a   1.000
_cell.length_b   1.000
_cell.length_c   1.000
_cell.angle_alpha   90.00
_cell.angle_beta   90.00
_cell.angle_gamma   90.00
#
_symmetry.space_group_name_H-M   'P 1'
#
loop_
_entity.id
_entity.type
_entity.pdbx_description
1 polymer ?
#
loop_
_entity_poly.entity_id
_entity_poly.type
_entity_poly.pdbx_seq_one_letter_code
_entity_poly.pdbx_strand_id
1 'polypeptide(L)'
;AGTYAPTLGVLGAVVGLIAALSHMDNTDELGRAISAAFVATLLGIFTGYVLWHPFANKLKRKSKQEAKVKYMMIEGILSILEGEAPRVIEQKLASYLPAGERRRILEESSVTKDE
;
A
#
# COMPACT_ATOMS: atom_id res chain seq x y z
N ALA A 1 3.87 11.32 3.55
CA ALA A 1 4.44 11.74 2.24
C ALA A 1 3.34 11.98 1.20
N GLY A 2 2.54 10.98 0.80
CA GLY A 2 1.47 11.17 -0.21
C GLY A 2 0.42 12.24 0.14
N THR A 3 0.05 12.37 1.42
CA THR A 3 -0.90 13.40 1.88
C THR A 3 -0.35 14.83 1.80
N TYR A 4 0.97 15.01 1.97
CA TYR A 4 1.60 16.33 2.02
C TYR A 4 2.10 16.80 0.65
N ALA A 5 2.32 15.90 -0.30
CA ALA A 5 2.80 16.27 -1.63
C ALA A 5 1.83 17.19 -2.40
N PRO A 6 0.50 16.96 -2.41
CA PRO A 6 -0.45 17.90 -3.02
C PRO A 6 -0.48 19.25 -2.31
N THR A 7 -0.40 19.27 -0.98
CA THR A 7 -0.39 20.53 -0.22
C THR A 7 0.88 21.35 -0.47
N LEU A 8 2.03 20.68 -0.71
CA LEU A 8 3.25 21.36 -1.16
C LEU A 8 3.11 21.91 -2.59
N GLY A 9 2.36 21.25 -3.46
CA GLY A 9 2.01 21.77 -4.79
C GLY A 9 1.19 23.07 -4.70
N VAL A 10 0.20 23.11 -3.80
CA VAL A 10 -0.60 24.33 -3.53
C VAL A 10 0.30 25.45 -2.97
N LEU A 11 1.22 25.14 -2.06
CA LEU A 11 2.20 26.10 -1.56
C LEU A 11 3.06 26.67 -2.70
N GLY A 12 3.55 25.82 -3.61
CA GLY A 12 4.30 26.25 -4.79
C GLY A 12 3.50 27.14 -5.72
N ALA A 13 2.20 26.88 -5.88
CA ALA A 13 1.31 27.73 -6.66
C ALA A 13 1.13 29.13 -6.05
N VAL A 14 0.98 29.21 -4.72
CA VAL A 14 0.90 30.50 -4.01
C VAL A 14 2.18 31.30 -4.18
N VAL A 15 3.35 30.65 -4.06
CA VAL A 15 4.65 31.30 -4.29
C VAL A 15 4.77 31.80 -5.74
N GLY A 16 4.36 31.00 -6.72
CA GLY A 16 4.37 31.40 -8.13
C GLY A 16 3.43 32.56 -8.45
N LEU A 17 2.26 32.62 -7.79
CA LEU A 17 1.33 33.76 -7.90
C LEU A 17 1.90 35.04 -7.26
N ILE A 18 2.58 34.94 -6.11
CA ILE A 18 3.27 36.11 -5.52
C ILE A 18 4.33 36.66 -6.48
N ALA A 19 5.11 35.77 -7.13
CA ALA A 19 6.11 36.16 -8.12
C ALA A 19 5.50 36.74 -9.42
N ALA A 20 4.32 36.28 -9.81
CA ALA A 20 3.57 36.82 -10.93
C ALA A 20 3.12 38.26 -10.65
N LEU A 21 2.59 38.52 -9.45
CA LEU A 21 2.14 39.84 -9.05
C LEU A 21 3.28 40.87 -8.94
N SER A 22 4.52 40.44 -8.68
CA SER A 22 5.66 41.35 -8.61
C SER A 22 6.18 41.82 -9.97
N HIS A 23 5.81 41.16 -11.07
CA HIS A 23 6.23 41.48 -12.45
C HIS A 23 5.03 41.82 -13.34
N MET A 24 3.96 42.38 -12.76
CA MET A 24 2.69 42.61 -13.46
C MET A 24 2.80 43.53 -14.68
N ASP A 25 3.81 44.41 -14.70
CA ASP A 25 4.06 45.34 -15.80
C ASP A 25 4.71 44.67 -17.03
N ASN A 26 5.26 43.47 -16.86
CA ASN A 26 5.90 42.69 -17.92
C ASN A 26 5.12 41.40 -18.22
N THR A 27 4.38 41.41 -19.34
CA THR A 27 3.50 40.31 -19.74
C THR A 27 4.23 38.98 -19.99
N ASP A 28 5.47 39.02 -20.46
CA ASP A 28 6.27 37.81 -20.71
C ASP A 28 6.71 37.14 -19.40
N GLU A 29 7.18 37.92 -18.43
CA GLU A 29 7.59 37.42 -17.11
C GLU A 29 6.39 36.95 -16.29
N LEU A 30 5.28 37.67 -16.38
CA LEU A 30 4.00 37.29 -15.77
C LEU A 30 3.53 35.91 -16.26
N GLY A 31 3.54 35.68 -17.57
CA GLY A 31 3.15 34.40 -18.16
C GLY A 31 4.05 33.25 -17.69
N ARG A 32 5.37 33.49 -17.61
CA ARG A 32 6.33 32.51 -17.08
C ARG A 32 6.05 32.16 -15.63
N ALA A 33 5.84 33.14 -14.75
CA ALA A 33 5.56 32.91 -13.34
C ALA A 33 4.26 32.12 -13.11
N ILE A 34 3.20 32.46 -13.84
CA ILE A 34 1.91 31.73 -13.76
C ILE A 34 2.06 30.29 -14.26
N SER A 35 2.77 30.08 -15.37
CA SER A 35 2.99 28.72 -15.90
C SER A 35 3.77 27.83 -14.90
N ALA A 36 4.77 28.40 -14.21
CA ALA A 36 5.52 27.71 -13.17
C ALA A 36 4.63 27.33 -11.96
N ALA A 37 3.70 28.20 -11.56
CA ALA A 37 2.72 27.93 -10.51
C ALA A 37 1.82 26.73 -10.86
N PHE A 38 1.36 26.65 -12.11
CA PHE A 38 0.56 25.51 -12.57
C PHE A 38 1.36 24.20 -12.61
N VAL A 39 2.62 24.24 -13.06
CA VAL A 39 3.52 23.08 -13.05
C VAL A 39 3.77 22.58 -11.62
N ALA A 40 3.97 23.49 -10.66
CA ALA A 40 4.13 23.13 -9.25
C ALA A 40 2.91 22.38 -8.70
N THR A 41 1.70 22.84 -9.04
CA THR A 41 0.45 22.18 -8.63
C THR A 41 0.30 20.81 -9.27
N LEU A 42 0.57 20.71 -10.58
CA LEU A 42 0.53 19.47 -11.34
C LEU A 42 1.47 18.44 -10.73
N LEU A 43 2.72 18.81 -10.46
CA LEU A 43 3.71 17.91 -9.87
C LEU A 43 3.32 17.48 -8.45
N GLY A 44 2.78 18.37 -7.63
CA GLY A 44 2.32 18.03 -6.28
C GLY A 44 1.20 17.00 -6.27
N ILE A 45 0.15 17.21 -7.10
CA ILE A 45 -0.98 16.29 -7.20
C ILE A 45 -0.54 14.96 -7.84
N PHE A 46 0.23 15.02 -8.92
CA PHE A 46 0.72 13.83 -9.62
C PHE A 46 1.56 12.94 -8.70
N THR A 47 2.58 13.51 -8.07
CA THR A 47 3.43 12.75 -7.14
C THR A 47 2.63 12.24 -5.94
N GLY A 48 1.78 13.06 -5.33
CA GLY A 48 0.95 12.62 -4.20
C GLY A 48 0.06 11.42 -4.52
N TYR A 49 -0.85 11.58 -5.48
CA TYR A 49 -1.92 10.62 -5.72
C TYR A 49 -1.56 9.49 -6.68
N VAL A 50 -0.75 9.75 -7.71
CA VAL A 50 -0.43 8.73 -8.72
C VAL A 50 0.73 7.84 -8.27
N LEU A 51 1.67 8.39 -7.50
CA LEU A 51 2.89 7.68 -7.13
C LEU A 51 2.88 7.26 -5.64
N TRP A 52 2.81 8.20 -4.70
CA TRP A 52 3.05 7.89 -3.29
C TRP A 52 1.90 7.12 -2.64
N HIS A 53 0.64 7.46 -2.96
CA HIS A 53 -0.52 6.74 -2.43
C HIS A 53 -0.58 5.26 -2.88
N PRO A 54 -0.42 4.92 -4.17
CA PRO A 54 -0.39 3.53 -4.62
C PRO A 54 0.76 2.74 -4.02
N PHE A 55 1.96 3.33 -3.89
CA PHE A 55 3.08 2.67 -3.23
C PHE A 55 2.80 2.38 -1.76
N ALA A 56 2.24 3.34 -1.02
CA ALA A 56 1.85 3.14 0.38
C ALA A 56 0.82 2.01 0.52
N ASN A 57 -0.21 1.99 -0.33
CA ASN A 57 -1.24 0.95 -0.32
C ASN A 57 -0.67 -0.43 -0.67
N LYS A 58 0.22 -0.50 -1.67
CA LYS A 58 0.88 -1.75 -2.08
C LYS A 58 1.75 -2.30 -0.96
N LEU A 59 2.51 -1.45 -0.27
CA LEU A 59 3.36 -1.85 0.85
C LEU A 59 2.52 -2.31 2.05
N LYS A 60 1.44 -1.58 2.38
CA LYS A 60 0.50 -1.98 3.44
C LYS A 60 -0.14 -3.33 3.15
N ARG A 61 -0.49 -3.61 1.89
CA ARG A 61 -1.01 -4.93 1.47
C ARG A 61 0.04 -6.03 1.67
N LYS A 62 1.29 -5.82 1.22
CA LYS A 62 2.38 -6.79 1.41
C LYS A 62 2.64 -7.05 2.90
N SER A 63 2.74 -6.00 3.70
CA SER A 63 2.94 -6.10 5.14
C SER A 63 1.82 -6.90 5.84
N LYS A 64 0.55 -6.69 5.45
CA LYS A 64 -0.57 -7.52 5.95
C LYS A 64 -0.43 -8.99 5.57
N GLN A 65 0.01 -9.30 4.35
CA GLN A 65 0.23 -10.69 3.92
C GLN A 65 1.38 -11.34 4.72
N GLU A 66 2.49 -10.64 4.89
CA GLU A 66 3.62 -11.12 5.70
C GLU A 66 3.22 -11.33 7.17
N ALA A 67 2.48 -10.38 7.75
CA ALA A 67 1.99 -10.52 9.12
C ALA A 67 1.09 -11.75 9.26
N LYS A 68 0.18 -11.99 8.31
CA LYS A 68 -0.71 -13.17 8.31
C LYS A 68 0.08 -14.48 8.30
N VAL A 69 1.13 -14.58 7.49
CA VAL A 69 2.01 -15.77 7.46
C VAL A 69 2.72 -15.96 8.80
N LYS A 70 3.25 -14.88 9.40
CA LYS A 70 3.91 -14.95 10.71
C LYS A 70 2.95 -15.36 11.83
N TYR A 71 1.70 -14.87 11.81
CA TYR A 71 0.68 -15.31 12.77
C TYR A 71 0.36 -16.80 12.63
N MET A 72 0.23 -17.30 11.39
CA MET A 72 0.04 -18.73 11.14
C MET A 72 1.21 -19.56 11.67
N MET A 73 2.46 -19.11 11.49
CA MET A 73 3.65 -19.78 12.04
C MET A 73 3.64 -19.82 13.56
N ILE A 74 3.29 -18.70 14.22
CA ILE A 74 3.20 -18.63 15.68
C ILE A 74 2.16 -19.63 16.20
N GLU A 75 0.98 -19.66 15.59
CA GLU A 75 -0.09 -20.58 15.99
C GLU A 75 0.35 -22.05 15.82
N GLY A 76 1.02 -22.37 14.70
CA GLY A 76 1.54 -23.72 14.46
C GLY A 76 2.58 -24.14 15.50
N ILE A 77 3.51 -23.25 15.85
CA ILE A 77 4.53 -23.53 16.89
C ILE A 77 3.87 -23.72 18.25
N LEU A 78 2.87 -22.90 18.59
CA LEU A 78 2.15 -23.01 19.85
C LEU A 78 1.39 -24.33 19.96
N SER A 79 0.68 -24.74 18.90
CA SER A 79 -0.02 -26.02 18.87
C SER A 79 0.92 -27.23 18.96
N ILE A 80 2.14 -27.13 18.42
CA ILE A 80 3.17 -28.17 18.62
C ILE A 80 3.61 -28.24 20.08
N LEU A 81 3.83 -27.09 20.72
CA LEU A 81 4.21 -27.02 22.14
C LEU A 81 3.12 -27.57 23.08
N GLU A 82 1.85 -27.34 22.74
CA GLU A 82 0.69 -27.87 23.46
C GLU A 82 0.48 -29.38 23.23
N GLY A 83 1.20 -29.98 22.27
CA GLY A 83 1.09 -31.40 21.96
C GLY A 83 -0.18 -31.76 21.21
N GLU A 84 -0.77 -30.82 20.47
CA GLU A 84 -1.94 -31.09 19.63
C GLU A 84 -1.62 -32.18 18.58
N ALA A 85 -2.58 -33.05 18.28
CA ALA A 85 -2.39 -34.08 17.25
C ALA A 85 -2.17 -33.41 15.87
N PRO A 86 -1.24 -33.89 15.02
CA PRO A 86 -0.89 -33.23 13.76
C PRO A 86 -2.08 -32.90 12.85
N ARG A 87 -3.11 -33.75 12.86
CA ARG A 87 -4.34 -33.57 12.08
C ARG A 87 -5.20 -32.39 12.56
N VAL A 88 -5.18 -32.10 13.87
CA VAL A 88 -5.86 -30.94 14.44
C VAL A 88 -5.11 -29.66 14.08
N ILE A 89 -3.78 -29.68 14.19
CA ILE A 89 -2.91 -28.57 13.77
C ILE A 89 -3.14 -28.24 12.31
N GLU A 90 -3.18 -29.25 11.44
CA GLU A 90 -3.43 -29.08 10.02
C GLU A 90 -4.79 -28.40 9.74
N GLN A 91 -5.87 -28.87 10.38
CA GLN A 91 -7.18 -28.24 10.23
C GLN A 91 -7.21 -26.80 10.75
N LYS A 92 -6.53 -26.53 11.87
CA LYS A 92 -6.39 -25.21 12.48
C LYS A 92 -5.67 -24.25 11.53
N LEU A 93 -4.52 -24.67 10.98
CA LEU A 93 -3.73 -23.86 10.04
C LEU A 93 -4.42 -23.71 8.67
N ALA A 94 -5.15 -24.72 8.21
CA ALA A 94 -5.93 -24.65 6.97
C ALA A 94 -7.03 -23.58 7.02
N SER A 95 -7.51 -23.21 8.21
CA SER A 95 -8.48 -22.11 8.39
C SER A 95 -7.92 -20.73 8.02
N TYR A 96 -6.60 -20.55 8.07
CA TYR A 96 -5.93 -19.30 7.71
C TYR A 96 -5.77 -19.14 6.18
N LEU A 97 -6.00 -20.19 5.40
CA LEU A 97 -5.85 -20.16 3.94
C LEU A 97 -7.13 -19.64 3.24
N PRO A 98 -6.99 -19.03 2.04
CA PRO A 98 -8.14 -18.75 1.17
C PRO A 98 -8.97 -20.02 0.90
N ALA A 99 -10.27 -19.86 0.70
CA ALA A 99 -11.20 -20.99 0.56
C ALA A 99 -10.81 -21.99 -0.55
N GLY A 100 -10.21 -21.51 -1.65
CA GLY A 100 -9.71 -22.35 -2.75
C GLY A 100 -8.50 -23.21 -2.35
N GLU A 101 -7.50 -22.59 -1.71
CA GLU A 101 -6.31 -23.32 -1.22
C GLU A 101 -6.67 -24.28 -0.08
N ARG A 102 -7.55 -23.86 0.83
CA ARG A 102 -8.06 -24.72 1.92
C ARG A 102 -8.70 -26.00 1.39
N ARG A 103 -9.52 -25.91 0.33
CA ARG A 103 -10.19 -27.08 -0.25
C ARG A 103 -9.17 -28.07 -0.81
N ARG A 104 -8.16 -27.57 -1.54
CA ARG A 104 -7.11 -28.40 -2.14
C ARG A 104 -6.32 -29.18 -1.10
N ILE A 105 -5.89 -28.52 -0.01
CA ILE A 105 -5.11 -29.19 1.05
C ILE A 105 -5.96 -30.25 1.76
N LEU A 106 -7.22 -29.94 2.10
CA LEU A 106 -8.08 -30.90 2.77
C LEU A 106 -8.43 -32.11 1.88
N GLU A 107 -8.56 -31.90 0.56
CA GLU A 107 -8.73 -32.97 -0.43
C GLU A 107 -7.46 -33.83 -0.54
N GLU A 108 -6.28 -33.24 -0.69
CA GLU A 108 -4.98 -33.95 -0.73
C GLU A 108 -4.78 -34.81 0.53
N SER A 109 -5.06 -34.28 1.72
CA SER A 109 -4.93 -35.00 2.99
C SER A 109 -5.98 -36.08 3.23
N SER A 110 -7.08 -36.06 2.46
CA SER A 110 -8.05 -37.17 2.43
C SER A 110 -7.59 -38.30 1.52
N VAL A 111 -6.97 -37.98 0.38
CA VAL A 111 -6.48 -38.98 -0.61
C VAL A 111 -5.30 -39.79 -0.08
N THR A 112 -4.32 -39.16 0.59
CA THR A 112 -3.19 -39.86 1.23
C THR A 112 -3.60 -40.81 2.35
N LYS A 113 -4.87 -40.77 2.76
CA LYS A 113 -5.43 -41.65 3.80
C LYS A 113 -6.04 -42.94 3.24
N ASP A 114 -6.35 -42.95 1.95
CA ASP A 114 -7.00 -44.06 1.24
C ASP A 114 -5.97 -44.94 0.47
N GLU A 115 -4.69 -44.57 0.48
CA GLU A 115 -3.53 -45.39 0.09
C GLU A 115 -2.84 -46.01 1.31
#